data_AF-A0AAR2J034-F1
#
_entry.id   AF-A0AAR2J034-F1
#
_cell.length_a   1.000
_cell.length_b   1.000
_cell.length_c   1.000
_cell.angle_alpha   90.00
_cell.angle_beta   90.00
_cell.angle_gamma   90.00
#
_symmetry.space_group_name_H-M   'P 1'
#
loop_
_entity.id
_entity.type
_entity.pdbx_description
1 polymer ?
#
loop_
_entity_poly.entity_id
_entity_poly.type
_entity_poly.pdbx_seq_one_letter_code
_entity_poly.pdbx_strand_id
1 'polypeptide(L)'
;MIKLFSLKQQKKDEESAGGNRTGAGGKKASAAQLRIQKDINELNLPKTCEIVFPDQDDLLNFKLIISPDEGFYKGGKFVFSFKVGQGYPHDPPKVKCETMVYHPNIDLEGNVCLNILRHPASPQDTGLMPRLGS
;
A
#
# COMPACT_ATOMS: atom_id res chain seq x y z
N MET A 1 33.64 -31.59 2.16
CA MET A 1 32.67 -30.70 1.49
C MET A 1 32.41 -29.47 2.34
N ILE A 2 32.83 -28.31 1.83
CA ILE A 2 32.23 -26.97 1.96
C ILE A 2 32.16 -26.34 3.37
N LYS A 3 33.31 -25.76 3.78
CA LYS A 3 33.42 -24.60 4.70
C LYS A 3 32.96 -23.31 3.99
N LEU A 4 31.66 -23.07 3.87
CA LEU A 4 31.12 -21.84 3.24
C LEU A 4 30.43 -20.88 4.22
N PHE A 5 30.40 -21.18 5.53
CA PHE A 5 29.70 -20.33 6.50
C PHE A 5 30.58 -19.39 7.35
N SER A 6 31.92 -19.40 7.21
CA SER A 6 32.81 -18.61 8.08
C SER A 6 33.44 -17.36 7.43
N LEU A 7 33.13 -17.03 6.17
CA LEU A 7 33.77 -15.92 5.44
C LEU A 7 32.86 -14.69 5.24
N LYS A 8 31.66 -14.66 5.84
CA LYS A 8 30.72 -13.53 5.71
C LYS A 8 30.41 -12.79 7.01
N GLN A 9 30.94 -13.25 8.16
CA GLN A 9 30.81 -12.54 9.45
C GLN A 9 32.09 -11.79 9.87
N GLN A 10 33.25 -12.07 9.26
CA GLN A 10 34.51 -11.36 9.58
C GLN A 10 34.85 -10.20 8.62
N LYS A 11 33.88 -9.74 7.82
CA LYS A 11 34.03 -8.53 6.97
C LYS A 11 33.09 -7.40 7.33
N LYS A 12 32.40 -7.47 8.48
CA LYS A 12 31.48 -6.44 8.94
C LYS A 12 31.97 -5.65 10.15
N ASP A 13 33.07 -6.08 10.79
CA ASP A 13 33.50 -5.52 12.08
C ASP A 13 34.89 -4.85 12.06
N GLU A 14 35.42 -4.48 10.89
CA GLU A 14 36.70 -3.74 10.75
C GLU A 14 36.60 -2.39 10.00
N GLU A 15 35.41 -1.79 9.89
CA GLU A 15 35.28 -0.38 9.49
C GLU A 15 34.60 0.42 10.61
N SER A 16 35.41 0.82 11.59
CA SER A 16 35.10 1.94 12.48
C SER A 16 36.35 2.76 12.70
N ALA A 17 36.53 3.84 11.94
CA ALA A 17 37.05 5.15 12.39
C ALA A 17 37.54 6.00 11.19
N GLY A 18 36.92 7.17 11.00
CA GLY A 18 37.55 8.31 10.34
C GLY A 18 37.17 8.58 8.87
N GLY A 19 36.12 9.36 8.65
CA GLY A 19 35.88 9.98 7.34
C GLY A 19 34.48 10.56 7.19
N ASN A 20 34.33 11.86 7.48
CA ASN A 20 33.17 12.64 7.06
C ASN A 20 33.14 12.67 5.51
N ARG A 21 32.35 11.78 4.92
CA ARG A 21 31.95 11.85 3.52
C ARG A 21 30.43 11.85 3.50
N THR A 22 29.87 12.98 3.10
CA THR A 22 28.51 13.10 2.60
C THR A 22 28.39 12.25 1.33
N GLY A 23 28.28 10.93 1.52
CA GLY A 23 28.01 9.97 0.48
C GLY A 23 26.51 9.74 0.42
N ALA A 24 25.89 10.13 -0.68
CA ALA A 24 24.54 9.72 -1.05
C ALA A 24 24.53 8.19 -1.22
N GLY A 25 24.41 7.47 -0.10
CA GLY A 25 24.18 6.05 -0.07
C GLY A 25 22.75 5.79 -0.53
N GLY A 26 22.57 5.53 -1.82
CA GLY A 26 21.29 5.13 -2.38
C GLY A 26 20.74 3.95 -1.58
N LYS A 27 19.73 4.21 -0.74
CA LYS A 27 19.02 3.15 -0.03
C LYS A 27 18.45 2.22 -1.11
N LYS A 28 18.77 0.93 -1.03
CA LYS A 28 18.16 -0.06 -1.93
C LYS A 28 16.64 0.05 -1.79
N ALA A 29 15.94 0.23 -2.91
CA ALA A 29 14.48 0.26 -2.94
C ALA A 29 13.91 -1.02 -2.32
N SER A 30 12.90 -0.89 -1.47
CA SER A 30 12.23 -2.07 -0.91
C SER A 30 11.44 -2.81 -2.00
N ALA A 31 11.10 -4.07 -1.75
CA ALA A 31 10.26 -4.84 -2.69
C ALA A 31 8.92 -4.13 -2.95
N ALA A 32 8.32 -3.55 -1.91
CA ALA A 32 7.12 -2.72 -2.02
C ALA A 32 7.33 -1.50 -2.93
N GLN A 33 8.46 -0.79 -2.78
CA GLN A 33 8.80 0.37 -3.61
C GLN A 33 8.94 0.00 -5.09
N LEU A 34 9.65 -1.10 -5.38
CA LEU A 34 9.82 -1.59 -6.75
C LEU A 34 8.48 -1.99 -7.37
N ARG A 35 7.62 -2.62 -6.56
CA ARG A 35 6.31 -3.08 -7.02
C ARG A 35 5.36 -1.91 -7.29
N ILE A 36 5.20 -0.97 -6.35
CA ILE A 36 4.31 0.18 -6.54
C ILE A 36 4.75 1.06 -7.70
N GLN A 37 6.06 1.23 -7.90
CA GLN A 37 6.59 1.98 -9.03
C GLN A 37 6.13 1.37 -10.36
N LYS A 38 6.14 0.04 -10.46
CA LYS A 38 5.61 -0.67 -11.64
C LYS A 38 4.11 -0.44 -11.78
N ASP A 39 3.33 -0.64 -10.72
CA ASP A 39 1.86 -0.51 -10.77
C ASP A 39 1.42 0.92 -11.13
N ILE A 40 2.12 1.96 -10.67
CA ILE A 40 1.87 3.37 -11.05
C ILE A 40 2.22 3.63 -12.52
N ASN A 41 3.33 3.07 -13.02
CA ASN A 41 3.74 3.24 -14.41
C ASN A 41 2.80 2.52 -15.40
N GLU A 42 2.17 1.43 -14.98
CA GLU A 42 1.22 0.65 -15.79
C GLU A 42 -0.24 1.11 -15.59
N LEU A 43 -0.45 2.17 -14.81
CA LEU A 43 -1.78 2.65 -14.45
C LEU A 43 -2.49 3.31 -15.65
N ASN A 44 -3.72 2.89 -15.90
CA ASN A 44 -4.62 3.54 -16.86
C ASN A 44 -5.87 4.03 -16.13
N LEU A 45 -5.92 5.34 -15.87
CA LEU A 45 -6.99 5.97 -15.10
C LEU A 45 -8.19 6.33 -16.00
N PRO A 46 -9.42 6.05 -15.56
CA PRO A 46 -10.62 6.64 -16.17
C PRO A 46 -10.58 8.16 -16.11
N LYS A 47 -11.31 8.83 -17.02
CA LYS A 47 -11.40 10.31 -17.06
C LYS A 47 -11.97 10.93 -15.79
N THR A 48 -12.74 10.16 -15.03
CA THR A 48 -13.34 10.55 -13.75
C THR A 48 -12.38 10.42 -12.57
N CYS A 49 -11.15 9.95 -12.80
CA CYS A 49 -10.16 9.70 -11.75
C CYS A 49 -8.87 10.50 -11.97
N GLU A 50 -8.33 11.05 -10.89
CA GLU A 50 -7.05 11.75 -10.87
C GLU A 50 -6.22 11.26 -9.68
N ILE A 51 -4.93 11.05 -9.88
CA ILE A 51 -3.99 10.74 -8.79
C ILE A 51 -3.11 11.96 -8.52
N VAL A 52 -2.94 12.26 -7.23
CA VAL A 52 -2.09 13.34 -6.74
C VAL A 52 -1.07 12.75 -5.77
N PHE A 53 0.21 13.04 -6.01
CA PHE A 53 1.32 12.73 -5.10
C PHE A 53 1.69 14.01 -4.35
N PRO A 54 1.37 14.14 -3.04
CA PRO A 54 1.75 15.32 -2.26
C PRO A 54 3.26 15.53 -2.20
N ASP A 55 4.01 14.42 -2.19
CA ASP A 55 5.46 14.37 -2.32
C ASP A 55 5.80 13.52 -3.55
N GLN A 56 6.56 14.09 -4.49
CA GLN A 56 6.91 13.43 -5.75
C GLN A 56 7.91 12.28 -5.56
N ASP A 57 8.67 12.30 -4.46
CA ASP A 57 9.62 11.25 -4.13
C ASP A 57 8.99 10.10 -3.32
N ASP A 58 7.74 10.28 -2.85
CA ASP A 58 6.99 9.30 -2.07
C ASP A 58 5.83 8.68 -2.85
N LEU A 59 6.12 7.58 -3.55
CA LEU A 59 5.10 6.79 -4.26
C LEU A 59 4.23 5.94 -3.32
N LEU A 60 4.55 5.83 -2.03
CA LEU A 60 3.83 4.99 -1.08
C LEU A 60 2.63 5.72 -0.46
N ASN A 61 2.61 7.05 -0.51
CA ASN A 61 1.52 7.87 0.02
C ASN A 61 1.00 8.80 -1.07
N PHE A 62 -0.21 8.54 -1.55
CA PHE A 62 -0.83 9.35 -2.61
C PHE A 62 -2.32 9.50 -2.38
N LYS A 63 -2.95 10.39 -3.14
CA LYS A 63 -4.39 10.61 -3.13
C LYS A 63 -4.99 10.21 -4.47
N LEU A 64 -6.16 9.57 -4.42
CA LEU A 64 -7.03 9.34 -5.57
C LEU A 64 -8.24 10.25 -5.43
N ILE A 65 -8.54 11.00 -6.48
CA ILE A 65 -9.72 11.85 -6.58
C ILE A 65 -10.66 11.20 -7.58
N ILE A 66 -11.89 10.95 -7.19
CA ILE A 66 -12.95 10.41 -8.06
C ILE A 66 -14.04 11.47 -8.21
N SER A 67 -14.35 11.81 -9.45
CA SER A 67 -15.40 12.76 -9.84
C SER A 67 -16.42 12.07 -10.75
N PRO A 68 -17.44 11.40 -10.20
CA PRO A 68 -18.42 10.65 -11.00
C PRO A 68 -19.20 11.56 -11.96
N ASP A 69 -19.40 11.11 -13.18
CA ASP A 69 -20.17 11.79 -14.24
C ASP A 69 -21.56 11.18 -14.46
N GLU A 70 -21.90 10.14 -13.71
CA GLU A 70 -23.17 9.42 -13.71
C GLU A 70 -23.56 8.90 -12.30
N GLY A 71 -24.77 8.36 -12.17
CA GLY A 71 -25.29 7.78 -10.93
C GLY A 71 -25.65 8.79 -9.84
N PHE A 72 -25.91 8.30 -8.62
CA PHE A 72 -26.35 9.11 -7.47
C PHE A 72 -25.33 10.16 -7.03
N TYR A 73 -24.05 9.92 -7.28
CA TYR A 73 -22.94 10.78 -6.85
C TYR A 73 -22.40 11.66 -7.97
N LYS A 74 -23.12 11.76 -9.10
CA LYS A 74 -22.76 12.60 -10.25
C LYS A 74 -22.49 14.04 -9.80
N GLY A 75 -21.37 14.61 -10.26
CA GLY A 75 -20.96 15.98 -9.93
C GLY A 75 -20.32 16.12 -8.55
N GLY A 76 -20.23 15.03 -7.77
CA GLY A 76 -19.45 14.99 -6.55
C GLY A 76 -17.95 14.89 -6.83
N LYS A 77 -17.14 15.17 -5.80
CA LYS A 77 -15.68 15.01 -5.81
C LYS A 77 -15.26 14.34 -4.52
N PHE A 78 -14.70 13.14 -4.61
CA PHE A 78 -14.36 12.29 -3.47
C PHE A 78 -12.86 12.04 -3.44
N VAL A 79 -12.23 12.40 -2.33
CA VAL A 79 -10.78 12.26 -2.13
C VAL A 79 -10.51 11.05 -1.26
N PHE A 80 -9.64 10.16 -1.72
CA PHE A 80 -9.19 8.97 -1.01
C PHE A 80 -7.69 9.04 -0.78
N SER A 81 -7.24 8.84 0.46
CA SER A 81 -5.82 8.66 0.77
C SER A 81 -5.44 7.19 0.66
N PHE A 82 -4.31 6.93 0.01
CA PHE A 82 -3.68 5.62 -0.11
C PHE A 82 -2.38 5.62 0.67
N LYS A 83 -2.18 4.58 1.49
CA LYS A 83 -0.94 4.31 2.19
C LYS A 83 -0.48 2.87 1.95
N VAL A 84 0.56 2.73 1.14
CA VAL A 84 1.17 1.46 0.77
C VAL A 84 2.15 1.03 1.86
N GLY A 85 1.92 -0.15 2.44
CA GLY A 85 2.80 -0.73 3.46
C GLY A 85 4.00 -1.46 2.85
N GLN A 86 4.99 -1.79 3.67
CA GLN A 86 6.17 -2.55 3.22
C GLN A 86 5.85 -4.01 2.83
N GLY A 87 4.70 -4.54 3.24
CA GLY A 87 4.23 -5.87 2.84
C GLY A 87 3.55 -5.90 1.46
N TYR A 88 3.41 -4.78 0.76
CA TYR A 88 2.86 -4.74 -0.58
C TYR A 88 3.73 -5.57 -1.56
N PRO A 89 3.15 -6.43 -2.41
CA PRO A 89 1.72 -6.56 -2.74
C PRO A 89 0.94 -7.62 -1.93
N HIS A 90 1.57 -8.28 -0.95
CA HIS A 90 0.90 -9.30 -0.12
C HIS A 90 -0.14 -8.66 0.81
N ASP A 91 0.20 -7.51 1.39
CA ASP A 91 -0.74 -6.67 2.12
C ASP A 91 -1.34 -5.60 1.19
N PRO A 92 -2.67 -5.43 1.16
CA PRO A 92 -3.28 -4.35 0.38
C PRO A 92 -2.92 -2.98 0.96
N PRO A 93 -2.97 -1.90 0.16
CA PRO A 93 -2.81 -0.54 0.68
C PRO A 93 -3.95 -0.20 1.65
N LYS A 94 -3.63 0.62 2.66
CA LYS A 94 -4.66 1.23 3.51
C LYS A 94 -5.31 2.38 2.74
N VAL A 95 -6.63 2.38 2.67
CA VAL A 95 -7.41 3.41 1.96
C VAL A 95 -8.40 4.05 2.92
N LYS A 96 -8.47 5.39 2.91
CA LYS A 96 -9.49 6.16 3.63
C LYS A 96 -10.12 7.22 2.74
N CYS A 97 -11.44 7.38 2.81
CA CYS A 97 -12.14 8.51 2.23
C CYS A 97 -11.94 9.75 3.13
N GLU A 98 -11.39 10.83 2.59
CA GLU A 98 -11.24 12.11 3.28
C GLU A 98 -12.49 13.00 3.11
N THR A 99 -13.33 12.71 2.12
CA THR A 99 -14.57 13.44 1.86
C THR A 99 -15.71 12.84 2.68
N MET A 100 -16.37 13.66 3.51
CA MET A 100 -17.60 13.25 4.19
C MET A 100 -18.69 12.99 3.14
N VAL A 101 -19.18 11.76 3.09
CA VAL A 101 -20.17 11.32 2.09
C VAL A 101 -21.16 10.35 2.73
N TYR A 102 -22.42 10.47 2.38
CA TYR A 102 -23.41 9.44 2.69
C TYR A 102 -23.28 8.31 1.67
N HIS A 103 -22.58 7.23 2.02
CA HIS A 103 -22.39 6.07 1.15
C HIS A 103 -22.47 4.76 1.96
N PRO A 104 -23.18 3.71 1.51
CA PRO A 104 -23.36 2.47 2.29
C PRO A 104 -22.06 1.76 2.69
N ASN A 105 -21.01 1.96 1.91
CA ASN A 105 -19.69 1.35 2.11
C ASN A 105 -18.63 2.32 2.66
N ILE A 106 -19.00 3.54 3.06
CA ILE A 106 -18.07 4.50 3.66
C ILE A 106 -18.70 5.03 4.93
N ASP A 107 -18.03 4.83 6.06
CA ASP A 107 -18.50 5.38 7.34
C ASP A 107 -18.08 6.85 7.53
N LEU A 108 -18.55 7.46 8.62
CA LEU A 108 -18.27 8.86 8.95
C LEU A 108 -16.79 9.12 9.32
N GLU A 109 -16.03 8.07 9.62
CA GLU A 109 -14.58 8.12 9.90
C GLU A 109 -13.73 7.88 8.63
N GLY A 110 -14.39 7.72 7.48
CA GLY A 110 -13.78 7.54 6.18
C GLY A 110 -13.30 6.11 5.90
N ASN A 111 -13.66 5.13 6.73
CA ASN A 111 -13.28 3.74 6.47
C ASN A 111 -14.10 3.19 5.29
N VAL A 112 -13.41 2.55 4.34
CA VAL A 112 -14.01 2.06 3.09
C VAL A 112 -14.16 0.54 3.13
N CYS A 113 -15.37 0.04 2.94
CA CYS A 113 -15.66 -1.39 2.84
C CYS A 113 -15.61 -1.84 1.37
N LEU A 114 -14.43 -2.27 0.92
CA LEU A 114 -14.23 -2.86 -0.41
C LEU A 114 -13.59 -4.25 -0.26
N ASN A 115 -14.12 -5.25 -0.98
CA ASN A 115 -13.68 -6.65 -0.84
C ASN A 115 -12.19 -6.86 -1.17
N ILE A 116 -11.66 -6.21 -2.20
CA ILE A 116 -10.26 -6.35 -2.62
C ILE A 116 -9.27 -5.70 -1.67
N LEU A 117 -9.72 -4.84 -0.75
CA LEU A 117 -8.88 -4.21 0.27
C LEU A 117 -8.79 -5.03 1.55
N ARG A 118 -9.49 -6.18 1.61
CA ARG A 118 -9.43 -7.10 2.74
C ARG A 118 -8.44 -8.22 2.43
N HIS A 119 -7.74 -8.70 3.46
CA HIS A 119 -7.02 -9.95 3.36
C HIS A 119 -7.99 -11.06 2.91
N PRO A 120 -7.58 -12.00 2.03
CA PRO A 120 -8.35 -13.21 1.84
C PRO A 120 -8.56 -13.83 3.21
N ALA A 121 -9.82 -14.06 3.58
CA ALA A 121 -10.16 -14.72 4.83
C ALA A 121 -9.31 -15.99 4.94
N SER A 122 -8.71 -16.22 6.11
CA SER A 122 -8.08 -17.52 6.33
C SER A 122 -9.19 -18.59 6.24
N PRO A 123 -8.92 -19.83 5.79
CA PRO A 123 -9.93 -20.90 5.76
C PRO A 123 -10.60 -21.17 7.13
N GLN A 124 -10.05 -20.61 8.21
CA GLN A 124 -10.56 -20.70 9.57
C GLN A 124 -11.63 -19.64 9.89
N ASP A 125 -11.66 -18.53 9.13
CA ASP A 125 -12.61 -17.43 9.29
C ASP A 125 -13.97 -17.71 8.60
N THR A 126 -14.04 -18.72 7.73
CA THR A 126 -15.30 -19.20 7.13
C THR A 126 -16.08 -20.08 8.12
N GLY A 127 -16.17 -19.66 9.38
CA GLY A 127 -16.81 -20.34 10.51
C GLY A 127 -18.32 -20.57 10.37
N LEU A 128 -18.78 -21.12 9.25
CA LEU A 128 -19.87 -22.08 9.20
C LEU A 128 -19.37 -23.38 9.84
N MET A 129 -19.16 -23.36 11.16
CA MET A 129 -19.29 -24.60 11.92
C MET A 129 -20.71 -25.09 11.65
N PRO A 130 -20.93 -26.31 11.13
CA PRO A 130 -22.25 -26.91 11.17
C PRO A 130 -22.60 -27.00 12.65
N ARG A 131 -23.67 -26.31 13.07
CA ARG A 131 -24.28 -26.60 14.37
C ARG A 131 -24.72 -28.06 14.27
N LEU A 132 -23.94 -28.96 14.88
CA LEU A 132 -24.41 -30.27 15.26
C LEU A 132 -25.49 -30.01 16.31
N GLY A 133 -26.71 -29.82 15.81
CA GLY A 133 -27.94 -29.86 16.59
C GLY A 133 -28.16 -31.29 17.05
N SER A 134 -28.58 -31.37 18.30
CA SER A 134 -28.89 -32.52 19.13
C SER A 134 -29.91 -33.49 18.53
#